data_AF-A0A1L3MFB9-F1
#
_entry.id   AF-A0A1L3MFB9-F1
#
_cell.length_a   1.000
_cell.length_b   1.000
_cell.length_c   1.000
_cell.angle_alpha   90.00
_cell.angle_beta   90.00
_cell.angle_gamma   90.00
#
_symmetry.space_group_name_H-M   'P 1'
#
loop_
_entity.id
_entity.type
_entity.pdbx_description
1 polymer ?
#
loop_
_entity_poly.entity_id
_entity_poly.type
_entity_poly.pdbx_seq_one_letter_code
_entity_poly.pdbx_strand_id
1 'polypeptide(L)'
;MHIAEGFLPPVHAAAWTAVAAPFVIHGTRSAARIVRDNPSARLLLGAAGAFTFVMSAIKLPSVTGSSSHPTGTGVGAIIFRPPVMALLGTIVLLFQALLLAHGGLTTLGANVVSMAVVGPWVGYGLFRLLAAAPFVVRVFVGVAMANLATYVTTATQLALAYPEGGFVEAWGRFLGIFAVTQVPLAVVEGLVGVLLLNALITWARPELEDLQVVPADTVETTEAARA
;
A
#
# COMPACT_ATOMS: atom_id res chain seq x y z
N MET A 1 -4.82 2.35 8.78
CA MET A 1 -5.28 1.79 10.07
C MET A 1 -5.50 0.30 9.95
N HIS A 2 -4.84 -0.49 10.79
CA HIS A 2 -5.05 -1.94 10.88
C HIS A 2 -6.24 -2.26 11.77
N ILE A 3 -6.98 -3.31 11.43
CA ILE A 3 -7.99 -3.89 12.33
C ILE A 3 -7.24 -4.73 13.38
N ALA A 4 -7.47 -4.41 14.65
CA ALA A 4 -6.80 -5.06 15.78
C ALA A 4 -7.19 -6.53 15.94
N GLU A 5 -6.31 -7.31 16.57
CA GLU A 5 -6.55 -8.71 16.92
C GLU A 5 -7.88 -8.89 17.68
N GLY A 6 -8.66 -9.91 17.30
CA GLY A 6 -9.94 -10.22 17.94
C GLY A 6 -11.05 -9.19 17.70
N PHE A 7 -10.81 -8.13 16.92
CA PHE A 7 -11.81 -7.09 16.67
C PHE A 7 -12.84 -7.47 15.61
N LEU A 8 -12.68 -8.59 14.89
CA LEU A 8 -13.71 -9.09 13.96
C LEU A 8 -14.33 -10.37 14.52
N PRO A 9 -15.65 -10.58 14.35
CA PRO A 9 -16.26 -11.87 14.63
C PRO A 9 -15.58 -12.98 13.81
N PRO A 10 -15.45 -14.22 14.35
CA PRO A 10 -14.71 -15.29 13.68
C PRO A 10 -15.15 -15.58 12.24
N VAL A 11 -16.45 -15.49 11.95
CA VAL A 11 -17.00 -15.69 10.61
C VAL A 11 -16.52 -14.61 9.64
N HIS A 12 -16.50 -13.34 10.06
CA HIS A 12 -15.98 -12.24 9.24
C HIS A 12 -14.48 -12.37 9.01
N ALA A 13 -13.72 -12.72 10.04
CA ALA A 13 -12.28 -12.98 9.94
C ALA A 13 -11.97 -14.10 8.92
N ALA A 14 -12.70 -15.21 8.98
CA ALA A 14 -12.56 -16.33 8.04
C ALA A 14 -12.97 -15.92 6.62
N ALA A 15 -14.08 -15.19 6.45
CA ALA A 15 -14.54 -14.72 5.16
C ALA A 15 -13.51 -13.80 4.47
N TRP A 16 -12.96 -12.83 5.20
CA TRP A 16 -11.93 -11.94 4.64
C TRP A 16 -10.63 -12.67 4.32
N THR A 17 -10.26 -13.68 5.11
CA THR A 17 -9.13 -14.56 4.80
C THR A 17 -9.37 -15.33 3.49
N ALA A 18 -10.59 -15.84 3.28
CA ALA A 18 -10.95 -16.50 2.02
C ALA A 18 -10.91 -15.53 0.83
N VAL A 19 -11.35 -14.28 1.01
CA VAL A 19 -11.26 -13.22 -0.02
C VAL A 19 -9.81 -12.84 -0.34
N ALA A 20 -8.94 -12.78 0.67
CA ALA A 20 -7.52 -12.47 0.49
C ALA A 20 -6.76 -13.56 -0.28
N ALA A 21 -7.08 -14.83 -0.01
CA ALA A 21 -6.35 -16.00 -0.51
C ALA A 21 -6.05 -15.99 -2.02
N PRO A 22 -7.01 -15.77 -2.95
CA PRO A 22 -6.72 -15.78 -4.38
C PRO A 22 -5.69 -14.71 -4.80
N PHE A 23 -5.73 -13.52 -4.20
CA PHE A 23 -4.77 -12.45 -4.50
C PHE A 23 -3.38 -12.78 -3.98
N VAL A 24 -3.28 -13.31 -2.77
CA VAL A 24 -2.00 -13.74 -2.19
C VAL A 24 -1.41 -14.89 -3.01
N ILE A 25 -2.21 -15.90 -3.38
CA ILE A 25 -1.77 -17.02 -4.22
C ILE A 25 -1.27 -16.51 -5.58
N HIS A 26 -2.01 -15.58 -6.20
CA HIS A 26 -1.60 -14.96 -7.46
C HIS A 26 -0.30 -14.17 -7.32
N GLY A 27 -0.15 -13.42 -6.23
CA GLY A 27 1.06 -12.68 -5.90
C GLY A 27 2.27 -13.59 -5.71
N THR A 28 2.11 -14.67 -4.94
CA THR A 28 3.13 -15.70 -4.74
C THR A 28 3.58 -16.32 -6.06
N ARG A 29 2.63 -16.70 -6.93
CA ARG A 29 2.96 -17.28 -8.26
C ARG A 29 3.64 -16.28 -9.18
N SER A 30 3.31 -14.99 -9.06
CA SER A 30 3.92 -13.93 -9.87
C SER A 30 5.35 -13.64 -9.41
N ALA A 31 5.57 -13.50 -8.10
CA ALA A 31 6.91 -13.37 -7.53
C ALA A 31 7.79 -14.59 -7.83
N ALA A 32 7.24 -15.81 -7.72
CA ALA A 32 7.96 -17.03 -8.05
C ALA A 32 8.36 -17.12 -9.54
N ARG A 33 7.53 -16.61 -10.46
CA ARG A 33 7.93 -16.48 -11.88
C ARG A 33 9.09 -15.51 -12.04
N ILE A 34 8.99 -14.31 -11.49
CA ILE A 34 10.05 -13.29 -11.54
C ILE A 34 11.39 -13.86 -11.05
N VAL A 35 11.40 -14.58 -9.92
CA VAL A 35 12.61 -15.20 -9.37
C VAL A 35 13.14 -16.35 -10.23
N ARG A 36 12.27 -17.11 -10.90
CA ARG A 36 12.72 -18.17 -11.82
C ARG A 36 13.34 -17.60 -13.09
N ASP A 37 12.74 -16.55 -13.63
CA ASP A 37 13.20 -15.91 -14.86
C ASP A 37 14.46 -15.05 -14.61
N ASN A 38 14.58 -14.47 -13.41
CA ASN A 38 15.73 -13.72 -12.95
C ASN A 38 16.08 -14.04 -11.48
N PRO A 39 17.01 -14.99 -11.22
CA PRO A 39 17.38 -15.38 -9.85
C PRO A 39 17.91 -14.24 -8.96
N SER A 40 18.53 -13.21 -9.54
CA SER A 40 19.03 -12.06 -8.76
C SER A 40 17.88 -11.20 -8.20
N ALA A 41 16.69 -11.24 -8.82
CA ALA A 41 15.51 -10.53 -8.35
C ALA A 41 15.01 -10.99 -6.96
N ARG A 42 15.44 -12.17 -6.49
CA ARG A 42 15.12 -12.67 -5.15
C ARG A 42 15.61 -11.73 -4.06
N LEU A 43 16.83 -11.22 -4.20
CA LEU A 43 17.42 -10.29 -3.24
C LEU A 43 16.68 -8.95 -3.26
N LEU A 44 16.32 -8.48 -4.46
CA LEU A 44 15.54 -7.25 -4.64
C LEU A 44 14.15 -7.33 -4.01
N LEU A 45 13.43 -8.44 -4.20
CA LEU A 45 12.12 -8.66 -3.57
C LEU A 45 12.22 -8.75 -2.04
N GLY A 46 13.26 -9.40 -1.52
CA GLY A 46 13.53 -9.45 -0.08
C GLY A 46 13.83 -8.06 0.50
N ALA A 47 14.71 -7.29 -0.17
CA ALA A 47 15.04 -5.93 0.20
C ALA A 47 13.81 -5.01 0.13
N ALA A 48 12.96 -5.17 -0.88
CA ALA A 48 11.70 -4.44 -1.04
C ALA A 48 10.73 -4.70 0.12
N GLY A 49 10.55 -5.97 0.51
CA GLY A 49 9.74 -6.35 1.65
C GLY A 49 10.27 -5.76 2.96
N ALA A 50 11.58 -5.88 3.20
CA ALA A 50 12.25 -5.31 4.37
C ALA A 50 12.13 -3.78 4.41
N PHE A 51 12.37 -3.10 3.29
CA PHE A 51 12.20 -1.66 3.16
C PHE A 51 10.76 -1.23 3.45
N THR A 52 9.77 -1.92 2.88
CA THR A 52 8.35 -1.62 3.11
C THR A 52 7.99 -1.79 4.60
N PHE A 53 8.49 -2.85 5.25
CA PHE A 53 8.32 -3.06 6.67
C PHE A 53 8.98 -1.95 7.50
N VAL A 54 10.23 -1.58 7.22
CA VAL A 54 10.94 -0.52 7.94
C VAL A 54 10.28 0.83 7.75
N MET A 55 9.87 1.18 6.52
CA MET A 55 9.11 2.40 6.24
C MET A 55 7.85 2.47 7.07
N SER A 56 7.14 1.34 7.21
CA SER A 56 5.93 1.27 8.03
C SER A 56 6.17 1.40 9.54
N ALA A 57 7.41 1.31 9.99
CA ALA A 57 7.80 1.52 11.40
C ALA A 57 8.24 2.96 11.69
N ILE A 58 8.42 3.81 10.66
CA ILE A 58 8.78 5.22 10.83
C ILE A 58 7.55 5.99 11.29
N LYS A 59 7.61 6.54 12.50
CA LYS A 59 6.55 7.39 13.04
C LYS A 59 6.59 8.75 12.36
N LEU A 60 5.54 9.08 11.60
CA LEU A 60 5.36 10.43 11.09
C LEU A 60 4.57 11.25 12.13
N PRO A 61 4.96 12.51 12.40
CA PRO A 61 4.19 13.37 13.27
C PRO A 61 2.79 13.57 12.66
N SER A 62 1.74 13.09 13.33
CA SER A 62 0.36 13.40 12.91
C SER A 62 -0.09 14.73 13.50
N VAL A 63 -0.85 15.48 12.71
CA VAL A 63 -1.41 16.80 13.04
C VAL A 63 -2.34 16.73 14.26
N THR A 64 -2.82 15.54 14.64
CA THR A 64 -3.78 15.32 15.73
C THR A 64 -3.18 14.64 16.96
N GLY A 65 -1.84 14.58 17.08
CA GLY A 65 -1.18 13.96 18.23
C GLY A 65 -1.25 12.42 18.27
N SER A 66 -1.67 11.77 17.18
CA SER A 66 -1.67 10.32 17.03
C SER A 66 -0.34 9.85 16.41
N SER A 67 0.11 8.64 16.73
CA SER A 67 1.23 8.01 16.01
C SER A 67 0.66 7.32 14.77
N SER A 68 0.80 7.97 13.61
CA SER A 68 0.49 7.37 12.31
C SER A 68 1.79 6.97 11.62
N HIS A 69 1.76 5.84 10.92
CA HIS A 69 2.91 5.33 10.18
C HIS A 69 2.52 5.22 8.70
N PRO A 70 3.43 5.56 7.77
CA PRO A 70 3.15 5.44 6.35
C PRO A 70 2.92 3.96 6.00
N THR A 71 1.92 3.71 5.16
CA THR A 71 1.54 2.34 4.79
C THR A 71 2.52 1.76 3.77
N GLY A 72 3.14 2.61 2.95
CA GLY A 72 4.11 2.24 1.91
C GLY A 72 3.48 1.48 0.72
N THR A 73 2.17 1.22 0.76
CA THR A 73 1.45 0.36 -0.18
C THR A 73 1.37 0.97 -1.57
N GLY A 74 1.12 2.28 -1.66
CA GLY A 74 1.06 2.99 -2.95
C GLY A 74 2.42 3.05 -3.65
N VAL A 75 3.48 3.40 -2.90
CA VAL A 75 4.86 3.42 -3.43
C VAL A 75 5.28 2.02 -3.88
N GLY A 76 5.06 1.01 -3.02
CA GLY A 76 5.36 -0.38 -3.36
C GLY A 76 4.58 -0.86 -4.60
N ALA A 77 3.33 -0.45 -4.76
CA ALA A 77 2.53 -0.81 -5.93
C ALA A 77 3.07 -0.20 -7.23
N ILE A 78 3.56 1.03 -7.18
CA ILE A 78 4.17 1.70 -8.35
C ILE A 78 5.47 0.99 -8.75
N ILE A 79 6.29 0.59 -7.78
CA ILE A 79 7.60 -0.02 -8.03
C ILE A 79 7.47 -1.51 -8.41
N PHE A 80 6.73 -2.29 -7.63
CA PHE A 80 6.70 -3.76 -7.74
C PHE A 80 5.45 -4.32 -8.41
N ARG A 81 4.47 -3.46 -8.71
CA ARG A 81 3.15 -3.80 -9.26
C ARG A 81 2.24 -4.51 -8.24
N PRO A 82 0.92 -4.42 -8.40
CA PRO A 82 -0.01 -4.89 -7.39
C PRO A 82 0.08 -6.40 -7.05
N PRO A 83 0.23 -7.34 -8.03
CA PRO A 83 0.36 -8.76 -7.71
C PRO A 83 1.49 -9.08 -6.73
N VAL A 84 2.67 -8.51 -6.94
CA VAL A 84 3.82 -8.73 -6.04
C VAL A 84 3.55 -8.10 -4.67
N MET A 85 2.89 -6.94 -4.63
CA MET A 85 2.49 -6.29 -3.39
C MET A 85 1.46 -7.08 -2.58
N ALA A 86 0.60 -7.91 -3.19
CA ALA A 86 -0.26 -8.80 -2.42
C ALA A 86 0.56 -9.80 -1.58
N LEU A 87 1.67 -10.31 -2.11
CA LEU A 87 2.60 -11.17 -1.36
C LEU A 87 3.38 -10.35 -0.32
N LEU A 88 4.11 -9.32 -0.78
CA LEU A 88 5.00 -8.56 0.09
C LEU A 88 4.23 -7.87 1.22
N GLY A 89 3.08 -7.28 0.90
CA GLY A 89 2.18 -6.67 1.88
C GLY A 89 1.67 -7.68 2.91
N THR A 90 1.34 -8.91 2.50
CA THR A 90 0.96 -9.97 3.45
C THR A 90 2.10 -10.30 4.42
N ILE A 91 3.33 -10.42 3.92
CA ILE A 91 4.51 -10.68 4.76
C ILE A 91 4.76 -9.51 5.73
N VAL A 92 4.67 -8.27 5.24
CA VAL A 92 4.81 -7.06 6.07
C VAL A 92 3.75 -7.03 7.17
N LEU A 93 2.48 -7.26 6.82
CA LEU A 93 1.37 -7.29 7.79
C LEU A 93 1.55 -8.40 8.84
N LEU A 94 2.05 -9.56 8.43
CA LEU A 94 2.37 -10.66 9.33
C LEU A 94 3.46 -10.24 10.33
N PHE A 95 4.55 -9.62 9.87
CA PHE A 95 5.59 -9.12 10.77
C PHE A 95 5.12 -7.96 11.65
N GLN A 96 4.23 -7.10 11.16
CA GLN A 96 3.63 -6.04 11.98
C GLN A 96 2.79 -6.64 13.12
N ALA A 97 2.02 -7.69 12.83
CA ALA A 97 1.23 -8.39 13.85
C ALA A 97 2.14 -9.09 14.88
N LEU A 98 3.21 -9.75 14.44
CA LEU A 98 4.08 -10.55 15.31
C LEU A 98 5.10 -9.72 16.09
N LEU A 99 5.72 -8.71 15.48
CA LEU A 99 6.86 -7.98 16.03
C LEU A 99 6.49 -6.63 16.62
N LEU A 100 5.47 -5.96 16.06
CA LEU A 100 5.08 -4.60 16.46
C LEU A 100 3.75 -4.57 17.22
N ALA A 101 3.13 -5.73 17.44
CA ALA A 101 1.77 -5.85 17.98
C ALA A 101 0.78 -4.89 17.28
N HIS A 102 0.94 -4.73 15.96
CA HIS A 102 0.14 -3.83 15.13
C HIS A 102 -0.72 -4.65 14.17
N GLY A 103 -2.05 -4.52 14.30
CA GLY A 103 -3.01 -5.37 13.58
C GLY A 103 -3.34 -6.64 14.35
N GLY A 104 -3.44 -7.77 13.64
CA GLY A 104 -3.80 -9.06 14.23
C GLY A 104 -3.58 -10.23 13.27
N LEU A 105 -3.43 -11.43 13.83
CA LEU A 105 -3.40 -12.71 13.15
C LEU A 105 -4.81 -13.14 12.70
N THR A 106 -5.83 -13.01 13.56
CA THR A 106 -7.22 -13.34 13.16
C THR A 106 -7.74 -12.34 12.12
N THR A 107 -7.34 -11.09 12.24
CA THR A 107 -7.73 -10.01 11.31
C THR A 107 -6.78 -9.84 10.14
N LEU A 108 -5.75 -10.70 10.03
CA LEU A 108 -4.73 -10.62 8.98
C LEU A 108 -5.38 -10.59 7.60
N GLY A 109 -6.31 -11.50 7.32
CA GLY A 109 -7.02 -11.55 6.03
C GLY A 109 -7.72 -10.25 5.66
N ALA A 110 -8.41 -9.63 6.60
CA ALA A 110 -9.08 -8.34 6.38
C ALA A 110 -8.07 -7.22 6.09
N ASN A 111 -6.98 -7.17 6.86
CA ASN A 111 -5.89 -6.21 6.64
C ASN A 111 -5.18 -6.44 5.30
N VAL A 112 -4.98 -7.70 4.88
CA VAL A 112 -4.42 -8.03 3.55
C VAL A 112 -5.32 -7.48 2.46
N VAL A 113 -6.64 -7.70 2.54
CA VAL A 113 -7.56 -7.20 1.52
C VAL A 113 -7.50 -5.67 1.40
N SER A 114 -7.51 -4.93 2.51
CA SER A 114 -7.48 -3.47 2.44
C SER A 114 -6.12 -2.91 2.03
N MET A 115 -5.02 -3.41 2.60
CA MET A 115 -3.68 -2.82 2.49
C MET A 115 -2.81 -3.45 1.41
N ALA A 116 -2.89 -4.76 1.21
CA ALA A 116 -2.04 -5.47 0.24
C ALA A 116 -2.76 -5.73 -1.10
N VAL A 117 -4.09 -5.56 -1.13
CA VAL A 117 -4.90 -5.76 -2.35
C VAL A 117 -5.58 -4.46 -2.80
N VAL A 118 -6.61 -3.98 -2.12
CA VAL A 118 -7.40 -2.85 -2.64
C VAL A 118 -6.56 -1.58 -2.78
N GLY A 119 -5.79 -1.20 -1.76
CA GLY A 119 -4.90 -0.03 -1.82
C GLY A 119 -3.93 -0.07 -3.02
N PRO A 120 -3.07 -1.09 -3.14
CA PRO A 120 -2.13 -1.24 -4.26
C PRO A 120 -2.80 -1.25 -5.64
N TRP A 121 -3.93 -1.94 -5.80
CA TRP A 121 -4.62 -1.99 -7.09
C TRP A 121 -5.23 -0.64 -7.47
N VAL A 122 -5.88 0.06 -6.53
CA VAL A 122 -6.45 1.39 -6.79
C VAL A 122 -5.35 2.39 -7.10
N GLY A 123 -4.30 2.44 -6.27
CA GLY A 123 -3.19 3.37 -6.45
C GLY A 123 -2.46 3.17 -7.76
N TYR A 124 -2.11 1.91 -8.09
CA TYR A 124 -1.47 1.60 -9.36
C TYR A 124 -2.39 1.85 -10.55
N GLY A 125 -3.68 1.51 -10.44
CA GLY A 125 -4.68 1.77 -11.47
C GLY A 125 -4.77 3.26 -11.81
N LEU A 126 -4.84 4.13 -10.80
CA LEU A 126 -4.86 5.58 -10.99
C LEU A 126 -3.53 6.13 -11.50
N PHE A 127 -2.40 5.62 -11.01
CA PHE A 127 -1.08 5.94 -11.57
C PHE A 127 -0.99 5.65 -13.07
N ARG A 128 -1.56 4.52 -13.52
CA ARG A 128 -1.61 4.12 -14.92
C ARG A 128 -2.64 4.91 -15.73
N LEU A 129 -3.80 5.21 -15.15
CA LEU A 129 -4.84 6.01 -15.81
C LEU A 129 -4.38 7.44 -16.06
N LEU A 130 -3.59 7.99 -15.14
CA LEU A 130 -2.99 9.32 -15.23
C LEU A 130 -1.65 9.32 -16.01
N ALA A 131 -1.46 8.40 -16.95
CA ALA A 131 -0.21 8.31 -17.72
C ALA A 131 0.15 9.59 -18.49
N ALA A 132 -0.86 10.38 -18.89
CA ALA A 132 -0.67 11.67 -19.58
C ALA A 132 -0.37 12.85 -18.63
N ALA A 133 -0.52 12.67 -17.31
CA ALA A 133 -0.20 13.70 -16.33
C ALA A 133 1.30 13.69 -15.99
N PRO A 134 1.85 14.80 -15.45
CA PRO A 134 3.23 14.84 -14.99
C PRO A 134 3.54 13.71 -13.99
N PHE A 135 4.78 13.17 -14.04
CA PHE A 135 5.21 12.04 -13.20
C PHE A 135 4.88 12.25 -11.71
N VAL A 136 5.16 13.46 -11.21
CA VAL A 136 4.88 13.87 -9.83
C VAL A 136 3.39 13.76 -9.48
N VAL A 137 2.52 14.20 -10.39
CA VAL A 137 1.06 14.18 -10.17
C VAL A 137 0.54 12.76 -10.12
N ARG A 138 0.94 11.91 -11.07
CA ARG A 138 0.49 10.50 -11.09
C ARG A 138 1.00 9.71 -9.88
N VAL A 139 2.21 9.99 -9.39
CA VAL A 139 2.73 9.37 -8.16
C VAL A 139 1.95 9.86 -6.94
N PHE A 140 1.79 11.18 -6.79
CA PHE A 140 1.03 11.76 -5.68
C PHE A 140 -0.38 11.16 -5.59
N VAL A 141 -1.12 11.17 -6.71
CA VAL A 141 -2.48 10.64 -6.78
C VAL A 141 -2.48 9.13 -6.52
N GLY A 142 -1.58 8.38 -7.15
CA GLY A 142 -1.51 6.92 -6.95
C GLY A 142 -1.26 6.55 -5.48
N VAL A 143 -0.35 7.23 -4.81
CA VAL A 143 -0.02 6.96 -3.40
C VAL A 143 -1.13 7.42 -2.46
N ALA A 144 -1.64 8.65 -2.61
CA ALA A 144 -2.71 9.18 -1.77
C ALA A 144 -3.99 8.34 -1.90
N MET A 145 -4.36 7.96 -3.13
CA MET A 145 -5.57 7.18 -3.38
C MET A 145 -5.43 5.71 -2.97
N ALA A 146 -4.21 5.13 -2.97
CA ALA A 146 -3.98 3.83 -2.35
C ALA A 146 -4.35 3.84 -0.86
N ASN A 147 -3.90 4.87 -0.13
CA ASN A 147 -4.18 5.02 1.30
C ASN A 147 -5.69 5.23 1.55
N LEU A 148 -6.32 6.15 0.82
CA LEU A 148 -7.76 6.37 0.94
C LEU A 148 -8.58 5.13 0.59
N ALA A 149 -8.18 4.34 -0.42
CA ALA A 149 -8.87 3.11 -0.78
C ALA A 149 -8.72 2.02 0.28
N THR A 150 -7.53 1.86 0.87
CA THR A 150 -7.34 1.02 2.06
C THR A 150 -8.30 1.44 3.16
N TYR A 151 -8.39 2.75 3.40
CA TYR A 151 -9.23 3.28 4.45
C TYR A 151 -10.72 2.98 4.23
N VAL A 152 -11.25 3.32 3.05
CA VAL A 152 -12.65 3.04 2.67
C VAL A 152 -12.95 1.55 2.78
N THR A 153 -12.01 0.69 2.38
CA THR A 153 -12.15 -0.76 2.53
C THR A 153 -12.25 -1.17 3.98
N THR A 154 -11.36 -0.69 4.85
CA THR A 154 -11.41 -0.99 6.30
C THR A 154 -12.72 -0.51 6.93
N ALA A 155 -13.20 0.69 6.60
CA ALA A 155 -14.49 1.18 7.07
C ALA A 155 -15.65 0.28 6.62
N THR A 156 -15.59 -0.24 5.39
CA THR A 156 -16.57 -1.18 4.84
C THR A 156 -16.54 -2.52 5.57
N GLN A 157 -15.35 -3.04 5.85
CA GLN A 157 -15.16 -4.28 6.62
C GLN A 157 -15.78 -4.18 8.02
N LEU A 158 -15.57 -3.04 8.69
CA LEU A 158 -16.11 -2.77 10.02
C LEU A 158 -17.63 -2.55 10.01
N ALA A 159 -18.15 -1.81 9.02
CA ALA A 159 -19.59 -1.60 8.87
C ALA A 159 -20.36 -2.90 8.58
N LEU A 160 -19.75 -3.84 7.85
CA LEU A 160 -20.32 -5.18 7.63
C LEU A 160 -20.31 -6.03 8.91
N ALA A 161 -19.28 -5.90 9.74
CA ALA A 161 -19.18 -6.64 11.00
C ALA A 161 -20.07 -6.07 12.11
N TYR A 162 -20.29 -4.75 12.11
CA TYR A 162 -20.99 -4.01 13.14
C TYR A 162 -22.02 -3.03 12.56
N PRO A 163 -23.12 -3.53 11.96
CA PRO A 163 -24.13 -2.70 11.30
C PRO A 163 -25.14 -2.10 12.30
N GLU A 164 -24.66 -1.44 13.36
CA GLU A 164 -25.52 -0.69 14.28
C GLU A 164 -26.25 0.44 13.53
N GLY A 165 -27.59 0.51 13.63
CA GLY A 165 -28.39 1.47 12.85
C GLY A 165 -28.49 1.13 11.36
N GLY A 166 -27.92 0.00 10.93
CA GLY A 166 -27.85 -0.44 9.53
C GLY A 166 -26.50 -0.13 8.88
N PHE A 167 -26.25 -0.78 7.74
CA PHE A 167 -24.94 -0.72 7.07
C PHE A 167 -24.54 0.71 6.69
N VAL A 168 -25.45 1.51 6.11
CA VAL A 168 -25.14 2.86 5.62
C VAL A 168 -24.76 3.81 6.77
N GLU A 169 -25.47 3.71 7.89
CA GLU A 169 -25.19 4.51 9.09
C GLU A 169 -23.84 4.13 9.70
N ALA A 170 -23.61 2.83 9.93
CA ALA A 170 -22.34 2.34 10.44
C ALA A 170 -21.16 2.71 9.53
N TRP A 171 -21.34 2.57 8.20
CA TRP A 171 -20.34 2.93 7.21
C TRP A 171 -20.01 4.43 7.23
N GLY A 172 -21.04 5.29 7.26
CA GLY A 172 -20.87 6.73 7.41
C GLY A 172 -20.15 7.11 8.71
N ARG A 173 -20.47 6.44 9.83
CA ARG A 173 -19.81 6.64 11.12
C ARG A 173 -18.32 6.29 11.06
N PHE A 174 -17.97 5.11 10.57
CA PHE A 174 -16.56 4.72 10.42
C PHE A 174 -15.83 5.64 9.44
N LEU A 175 -16.45 6.00 8.31
CA LEU A 175 -15.89 6.96 7.35
C LEU A 175 -15.66 8.36 7.95
N GLY A 176 -16.57 8.83 8.82
CA GLY A 176 -16.39 10.11 9.50
C GLY A 176 -15.23 10.08 10.49
N ILE A 177 -15.17 9.02 11.31
CA ILE A 177 -14.16 8.89 12.38
C ILE A 177 -12.75 8.87 11.81
N PHE A 178 -12.48 8.01 10.82
CA PHE A 178 -11.10 7.95 10.34
C PHE A 178 -10.76 9.04 9.32
N ALA A 179 -11.71 9.68 8.61
CA ALA A 179 -11.40 10.76 7.68
C ALA A 179 -10.54 11.88 8.31
N VAL A 180 -10.80 12.22 9.58
CA VAL A 180 -10.06 13.25 10.33
C VAL A 180 -8.56 12.98 10.38
N THR A 181 -8.16 11.71 10.44
CA THR A 181 -6.74 11.32 10.55
C THR A 181 -6.18 10.80 9.23
N GLN A 182 -6.98 10.07 8.46
CA GLN A 182 -6.52 9.38 7.25
C GLN A 182 -6.45 10.29 6.03
N VAL A 183 -7.30 11.31 5.91
CA VAL A 183 -7.21 12.26 4.78
C VAL A 183 -5.92 13.08 4.87
N PRO A 184 -5.57 13.71 6.02
CA PRO A 184 -4.27 14.38 6.14
C PRO A 184 -3.09 13.43 5.92
N LEU A 185 -3.16 12.20 6.45
CA LEU A 185 -2.13 11.20 6.26
C LEU A 185 -1.94 10.82 4.79
N ALA A 186 -3.03 10.64 4.03
CA ALA A 186 -2.97 10.31 2.61
C ALA A 186 -2.29 11.41 1.79
N VAL A 187 -2.54 12.68 2.12
CA VAL A 187 -1.85 13.82 1.49
C VAL A 187 -0.36 13.80 1.82
N VAL A 188 0.00 13.65 3.09
CA VAL A 188 1.41 13.59 3.53
C VAL A 188 2.13 12.42 2.88
N GLU A 189 1.52 11.24 2.87
CA GLU A 189 2.11 10.05 2.25
C GLU A 189 2.22 10.19 0.73
N GLY A 190 1.27 10.87 0.08
CA GLY A 190 1.39 11.23 -1.34
C GLY A 190 2.62 12.09 -1.62
N LEU A 191 2.86 13.12 -0.80
CA LEU A 191 4.05 13.98 -0.92
C LEU A 191 5.34 13.21 -0.65
N VAL A 192 5.37 12.43 0.43
CA VAL A 192 6.53 11.58 0.78
C VAL A 192 6.81 10.56 -0.33
N GLY A 193 5.77 9.99 -0.93
CA GLY A 193 5.88 9.08 -2.06
C GLY A 193 6.53 9.73 -3.28
N VAL A 194 6.14 10.97 -3.62
CA VAL A 194 6.80 11.74 -4.69
C VAL A 194 8.28 11.94 -4.39
N LEU A 195 8.62 12.39 -3.17
CA LEU A 195 10.01 12.64 -2.77
C LEU A 195 10.83 11.36 -2.84
N LEU A 196 10.29 10.25 -2.34
CA LEU A 196 10.95 8.95 -2.34
C LEU A 196 11.20 8.44 -3.77
N LEU A 197 10.19 8.49 -4.64
CA LEU A 197 10.34 8.03 -6.02
C LEU A 197 11.34 8.90 -6.78
N ASN A 198 11.32 10.22 -6.59
CA ASN A 198 12.31 11.11 -7.21
C ASN A 198 13.74 10.82 -6.71
N ALA A 199 13.91 10.57 -5.41
CA ALA A 199 15.21 10.19 -4.86
C ALA A 199 15.70 8.85 -5.45
N LEU A 200 14.84 7.84 -5.54
CA LEU A 200 15.17 6.55 -6.17
C LEU A 200 15.53 6.71 -7.64
N ILE A 201 14.81 7.54 -8.40
CA ILE A 201 15.14 7.85 -9.80
C ILE A 201 16.50 8.53 -9.93
N THR A 202 16.92 9.29 -8.90
CA THR A 202 18.21 9.98 -8.92
C THR A 202 19.36 9.06 -8.54
N TRP A 203 19.15 8.11 -7.60
CA TRP A 203 20.22 7.31 -7.00
C TRP A 203 20.28 5.85 -7.46
N ALA A 204 19.17 5.29 -7.92
CA ALA A 204 19.00 3.88 -8.26
C ALA A 204 18.27 3.73 -9.61
N ARG A 205 18.59 4.61 -10.56
CA ARG A 205 18.00 4.63 -11.90
C ARG A 205 18.16 3.28 -12.64
N PRO A 206 19.35 2.67 -12.71
CA PRO A 206 19.52 1.40 -13.42
C PRO A 206 18.57 0.31 -12.90
N GLU A 207 18.41 0.21 -11.58
CA GLU A 207 17.53 -0.77 -10.93
C GLU A 207 16.05 -0.49 -11.19
N LEU A 208 15.64 0.78 -11.31
CA LEU A 208 14.26 1.16 -11.63
C LEU A 208 13.91 0.93 -13.10
N GLU A 209 14.89 1.06 -14.00
CA GLU A 209 14.74 0.76 -15.43
C GLU A 209 14.57 -0.75 -15.65
N ASP A 210 15.34 -1.58 -14.94
CA ASP A 210 15.17 -3.04 -14.90
C ASP A 210 13.77 -3.45 -14.42
N LEU A 211 13.19 -2.68 -13.49
CA LEU A 211 11.83 -2.89 -12.97
C LEU A 211 10.73 -2.25 -13.83
N GLN A 212 11.09 -1.56 -14.92
CA GLN A 212 10.17 -0.86 -15.83
C GLN A 212 9.26 0.18 -15.14
N VAL A 213 9.77 0.83 -14.09
CA VAL A 213 9.00 1.81 -13.28
C VAL A 213 9.00 3.19 -13.94
N VAL A 214 10.06 3.52 -14.68
CA VAL A 214 10.30 4.81 -15.34
C VAL A 214 10.23 4.63 -16.86
N PRO A 215 9.49 5.46 -17.61
CA PRO A 215 9.58 5.50 -19.07
C PRO A 215 10.98 5.97 -19.51
N ALA A 216 11.54 5.36 -20.56
CA ALA A 216 12.85 5.70 -21.10
C ALA A 216 13.01 7.21 -21.44
N ASP A 217 11.90 7.92 -21.71
CA ASP A 217 11.90 9.30 -22.21
C ASP A 217 11.91 10.40 -21.14
N THR A 218 12.27 10.11 -19.89
CA THR A 218 12.37 11.16 -18.84
C THR A 218 13.64 12.03 -18.96
N VAL A 219 14.27 12.03 -20.13
CA VAL A 219 15.64 12.52 -20.37
C VAL A 219 15.71 14.05 -20.55
N GLU A 220 14.69 14.73 -21.09
CA GLU A 220 14.93 16.09 -21.59
C GLU A 220 14.79 17.24 -20.56
N THR A 221 14.07 17.09 -19.44
CA THR A 221 13.80 18.26 -18.57
C THR A 221 14.86 18.54 -17.51
N THR A 222 15.75 17.61 -17.20
CA THR A 222 16.76 17.82 -16.13
C THR A 222 18.07 18.40 -16.67
N GLU A 223 18.43 18.09 -17.92
CA GLU A 223 19.61 18.67 -18.56
C GLU A 223 19.35 20.10 -19.03
N ALA A 224 18.13 20.42 -19.48
CA ALA A 224 17.74 21.79 -19.86
C ALA A 224 17.67 22.77 -18.67
N ALA A 225 17.58 22.28 -17.43
CA ALA A 225 17.62 23.12 -16.23
C ALA A 225 19.04 23.36 -15.69
N ARG A 226 20.05 22.71 -16.30
CA ARG A 226 21.47 22.82 -15.94
C ARG A 226 22.34 23.47 -17.04
N ALA A 227 21.75 23.85 -18.16
CA ALA A 227 22.36 24.61 -19.25
C ALA A 227 21.83 26.05 -19.24
#